data_AF-A0A519QX72-F1
#
_entry.id   AF-A0A519QX72-F1
#
_cell.length_a   1.000
_cell.length_b   1.000
_cell.length_c   1.000
_cell.angle_alpha   90.00
_cell.angle_beta   90.00
_cell.angle_gamma   90.00
#
_symmetry.space_group_name_H-M   'P 1'
#
loop_
_entity.id
_entity.type
_entity.pdbx_description
1 polymer ?
#
loop_
_entity_poly.entity_id
_entity_poly.type
_entity_poly.pdbx_seq_one_letter_code
_entity_poly.pdbx_strand_id
1 'polypeptide(L)' 'MAETCKIVLVPRRQTILLLSRMIEQGMETKEGKKGDELLSFLPLEAVNELREVMEEMLKKSGLVDFYGRLKAL' A
#
# COMPACT_ATOMS: atom_id res chain seq x y z
N MET A 1 2.13 23.20 3.95
CA MET A 1 0.68 22.91 4.06
C MET A 1 0.59 21.51 4.65
N ALA A 2 0.20 21.39 5.92
CA ALA A 2 0.13 20.12 6.65
C ALA A 2 -1.23 19.98 7.33
N GLU A 3 -2.29 20.38 6.63
CA GLU A 3 -3.65 20.24 7.11
C GLU A 3 -4.17 18.84 6.79
N THR A 4 -4.77 18.20 7.79
CA THR A 4 -5.39 16.89 7.63
C THR A 4 -6.70 17.03 6.87
N CYS A 5 -6.85 16.29 5.77
CA CYS A 5 -8.11 16.21 5.02
C CYS A 5 -8.86 14.92 5.36
N LYS A 6 -10.18 15.01 5.55
CA LYS A 6 -11.03 13.83 5.71
C LYS A 6 -11.30 13.19 4.36
N ILE A 7 -10.90 11.93 4.20
CA ILE A 7 -11.20 11.11 3.02
C ILE A 7 -12.11 9.95 3.46
N VAL A 8 -13.22 9.74 2.74
CA VAL A 8 -14.14 8.63 2.98
C VAL A 8 -14.10 7.70 1.76
N LEU A 9 -13.66 6.46 1.98
CA LEU A 9 -13.56 5.42 0.95
C LEU A 9 -14.46 4.23 1.33
N VAL A 10 -15.27 3.75 0.39
CA VAL A 10 -16.12 2.54 0.56
C VAL A 10 -15.83 1.49 -0.53
N PRO A 11 -14.57 1.05 -0.70
CA PRO A 11 -14.22 0.05 -1.69
C PRO A 11 -14.65 -1.36 -1.25
N ARG A 12 -14.78 -2.27 -2.21
CA ARG A 12 -14.97 -3.70 -1.91
C ARG A 12 -13.67 -4.28 -1.32
N ARG A 13 -13.78 -5.34 -0.51
CA ARG A 13 -12.62 -6.08 0.05
C ARG A 13 -11.60 -6.49 -1.02
N GLN A 14 -12.08 -6.91 -2.19
CA GLN A 14 -11.25 -7.27 -3.34
C GLN A 14 -10.39 -6.10 -3.82
N THR A 15 -10.97 -4.90 -3.87
CA THR A 15 -10.27 -3.67 -4.27
C THR A 15 -9.21 -3.29 -3.24
N ILE A 16 -9.48 -3.44 -1.94
CA ILE A 16 -8.48 -3.22 -0.89
C ILE A 16 -7.29 -4.16 -1.09
N LEU A 17 -7.54 -5.45 -1.32
CA LEU A 17 -6.48 -6.45 -1.55
C LEU A 17 -5.61 -6.10 -2.77
N LEU A 18 -6.25 -5.78 -3.90
CA LEU A 18 -5.55 -5.36 -5.11
C LEU A 18 -4.72 -4.10 -4.88
N LEU A 19 -5.30 -3.09 -4.24
CA LEU A 19 -4.62 -1.83 -3.95
C LEU A 19 -3.41 -2.04 -3.03
N SER A 20 -3.57 -2.81 -1.96
CA SER A 20 -2.47 -3.14 -1.05
C SER A 20 -1.34 -3.86 -1.80
N ARG A 21 -1.65 -4.78 -2.71
CA ARG A 21 -0.64 -5.47 -3.52
C ARG A 21 0.06 -4.55 -4.50
N MET A 22 -0.69 -3.68 -5.19
CA MET A 22 -0.11 -2.70 -6.11
C MET A 22 0.82 -1.73 -5.41
N ILE A 23 0.41 -1.21 -4.25
CA ILE A 23 1.22 -0.29 -3.44
C ILE A 23 2.50 -1.01 -3.01
N GLU A 24 2.39 -2.20 -2.44
CA GLU A 24 3.56 -2.98 -2.00
C GLU A 24 4.53 -3.27 -3.15
N GLN A 25 4.03 -3.66 -4.32
CA GLN A 25 4.86 -3.87 -5.51
C GLN A 25 5.53 -2.59 -6.01
N GLY A 26 4.86 -1.44 -5.93
CA GLY A 26 5.45 -0.14 -6.24
C GLY A 26 6.51 0.31 -5.22
N MET A 27 6.50 -0.27 -4.01
CA MET A 27 7.50 -0.02 -2.96
C MET A 27 8.69 -0.99 -3.04
N GLU A 28 8.52 -2.18 -3.62
CA GLU A 28 9.59 -3.16 -3.80
C GLU A 28 10.53 -2.73 -4.94
N THR A 29 11.52 -1.90 -4.62
CA THR A 29 12.66 -1.64 -5.50
C THR A 29 13.54 -2.89 -5.58
N LYS A 30 13.26 -3.77 -6.54
CA LYS A 30 14.16 -4.89 -6.83
C LYS A 30 15.45 -4.36 -7.43
N GLU A 31 16.53 -4.41 -6.66
CA GLU A 31 17.89 -4.21 -7.15
C GLU A 31 18.10 -5.00 -8.46
N GLY A 32 18.28 -4.29 -9.57
CA GLY A 32 18.67 -4.90 -10.85
C GLY A 32 17.54 -5.31 -11.81
N LYS A 33 16.26 -5.11 -11.49
CA LYS A 33 15.18 -5.15 -12.49
C LYS A 33 14.43 -3.84 -12.41
N LYS A 34 14.15 -3.22 -13.56
CA LYS A 34 13.24 -2.08 -13.74
C LYS A 34 11.84 -2.45 -13.20
N GLY A 35 11.70 -2.63 -11.89
CA GLY A 35 10.43 -2.61 -11.19
C GLY A 35 9.99 -1.15 -11.19
N ASP A 36 8.77 -0.93 -11.62
CA ASP A 36 8.22 0.39 -11.92
C ASP A 36 8.68 1.46 -10.92
N GLU A 37 9.22 2.55 -11.46
CA GLU A 37 9.63 3.79 -10.79
C GLU A 37 8.45 4.52 -10.09
N LEU A 38 7.35 3.82 -9.82
CA LEU A 38 6.07 4.37 -9.41
C LEU A 38 6.19 5.19 -8.12
N LEU A 39 7.09 4.80 -7.21
CA LEU A 39 7.32 5.49 -5.95
C LEU A 39 8.78 5.97 -5.79
N SER A 40 9.64 5.79 -6.79
CA SER A 40 11.08 6.14 -6.68
C SER A 40 11.35 7.64 -6.67
N PHE A 41 10.38 8.46 -7.10
CA PHE A 41 10.45 9.91 -7.04
C PHE A 41 9.93 10.49 -5.71
N LEU A 42 9.34 9.66 -4.84
CA LEU A 42 8.81 10.10 -3.56
C LEU A 42 9.90 10.11 -2.49
N PRO A 43 9.88 11.09 -1.56
CA PRO A 43 10.75 11.08 -0.39
C PRO A 43 10.41 9.89 0.52
N LEU A 44 11.40 9.40 1.26
CA LEU A 44 11.28 8.22 2.12
C LEU A 44 10.13 8.36 3.14
N GLU A 45 9.93 9.58 3.65
CA GLU A 45 8.86 9.93 4.56
C GLU A 45 7.48 9.66 3.94
N ALA A 46 7.25 10.09 2.69
CA ALA A 46 6.00 9.85 1.98
C ALA A 46 5.77 8.36 1.69
N VAL A 47 6.85 7.62 1.41
CA VAL A 47 6.78 6.15 1.23
C VAL A 47 6.38 5.45 2.54
N ASN A 48 6.90 5.91 3.68
CA ASN A 48 6.53 5.37 4.99
C ASN A 48 5.07 5.71 5.35
N GLU A 49 4.62 6.94 5.10
CA GLU A 49 3.20 7.32 5.27
C GLU A 49 2.28 6.43 4.42
N LEU A 50 2.66 6.15 3.17
CA LEU A 50 1.90 5.27 2.29
C LEU A 50 1.81 3.83 2.84
N ARG A 51 2.88 3.35 3.47
CA ARG A 51 2.91 2.04 4.15
C ARG A 51 1.93 1.99 5.31
N GLU A 52 1.92 3.02 6.15
CA GLU A 52 1.01 3.12 7.29
C GLU A 52 -0.46 3.14 6.83
N VAL A 53 -0.77 3.92 5.78
CA VAL A 53 -2.11 3.95 5.18
C VAL A 53 -2.52 2.57 4.68
N MET A 54 -1.63 1.86 3.99
CA MET A 54 -1.90 0.50 3.50
C MET A 54 -2.19 -0.48 4.64
N GLU A 55 -1.39 -0.44 5.71
CA GLU A 55 -1.59 -1.29 6.89
C GLU A 55 -2.93 -1.00 7.58
N GLU A 56 -3.30 0.28 7.73
CA GLU A 56 -4.60 0.67 8.26
C GLU A 56 -5.76 0.19 7.39
N MET A 57 -5.63 0.25 6.06
CA MET A 57 -6.66 -0.23 5.12
C MET A 57 -6.88 -1.74 5.26
N LEU A 58 -5.80 -2.52 5.37
CA LEU A 58 -5.88 -3.97 5.59
C LEU A 58 -6.49 -4.30 6.96
N LYS A 59 -6.13 -3.53 8.00
CA LYS A 59 -6.68 -3.69 9.35
C LYS A 59 -8.17 -3.36 9.40
N LYS A 60 -8.59 -2.19 8.88
CA LYS A 60 -9.99 -1.73 8.86
C LYS A 60 -10.88 -2.64 8.02
N SER A 61 -10.33 -3.25 6.98
CA SER A 61 -11.04 -4.22 6.16
C SER A 61 -11.00 -5.66 6.70
N GLY A 62 -10.28 -5.95 7.79
CA GLY A 62 -10.16 -7.31 8.34
C GLY A 62 -9.55 -8.29 7.33
N LEU A 63 -8.54 -7.84 6.59
CA LEU A 63 -7.86 -8.60 5.54
C LEU A 63 -6.40 -8.94 5.86
N VAL A 64 -5.87 -8.50 7.00
CA VAL A 64 -4.45 -8.67 7.39
C VAL A 64 -3.99 -10.12 7.25
N ASP A 65 -4.68 -11.06 7.91
CA ASP A 65 -4.28 -12.48 7.89
C ASP A 65 -4.37 -13.11 6.49
N PHE A 66 -5.44 -12.77 5.75
CA PHE A 66 -5.64 -13.27 4.40
C PHE A 66 -4.55 -12.74 3.46
N TYR A 67 -4.22 -11.46 3.57
CA TYR A 67 -3.17 -10.83 2.79
C TYR A 67 -1.79 -11.42 3.12
N GLY A 68 -1.50 -11.66 4.40
CA GLY A 68 -0.27 -12.34 4.82
C GLY A 68 -0.13 -13.74 4.21
N ARG A 69 -1.20 -14.55 4.23
CA ARG A 69 -1.21 -15.86 3.56
C ARG A 69 -1.02 -15.75 2.04
N LEU A 70 -1.60 -14.71 1.43
CA LEU A 70 -1.48 -14.49 -0.01
C LEU A 70 -0.06 -14.11 -0.45
N LYS A 71 0.72 -13.43 0.40
CA LYS A 71 2.15 -13.15 0.14
C LYS A 71 3.05 -14.37 0.32
N ALA A 72 2.63 -15.34 1.13
CA ALA A 72 3.39 -16.55 1.41
C ALA A 72 3.25 -17.62 0.30
N LEU A 73 2.41 -17.34 -0.71
CA LEU A 73 2.29 -18.09 -1.96
C LEU A 73 3.26 -17.54 -3.01
#